data_AF-A0A0D9XHW0-F1
#
_entry.id   AF-A0A0D9XHW0-F1
#
_cell.length_a   1.000
_cell.length_b   1.000
_cell.length_c   1.000
_cell.angle_alpha   90.00
_cell.angle_beta   90.00
_cell.angle_gamma   90.00
#
_symmetry.space_group_name_H-M   'P 1'
#
loop_
_entity.id
_entity.type
_entity.pdbx_description
1 polymer ?
#
loop_
_entity_poly.entity_id
_entity_poly.type
_entity_poly.pdbx_seq_one_letter_code
_entity_poly.pdbx_strand_id
1 'polypeptide(L)'
;MGAIWVDNLEIESMDTINDAVQSGERALMLAEFKLSLNSYLSELAASPFRSLKNIIEFNNRHPLEERMDEFGQSYLLQSEATDGIGPTEKKAIAKLSKLCERSLEKIMRVHKLEAIVAPGASAHSLLAIGGYPAITVPAGAAVEAI
;
A
#
# COMPACT_ATOMS: atom_id res chain seq x y z
N MET A 1 -0.50 -24.62 22.56
CA MET A 1 -1.84 -24.98 22.04
C MET A 1 -2.84 -24.79 23.17
N GLY A 2 -3.93 -24.06 22.92
CA GLY A 2 -4.83 -23.51 23.94
C GLY A 2 -5.53 -22.21 23.53
N ALA A 3 -5.33 -21.73 22.30
CA ALA A 3 -6.08 -20.60 21.75
C ALA A 3 -7.53 -21.01 21.46
N ILE A 4 -8.45 -20.06 21.67
CA ILE A 4 -9.86 -20.20 21.32
C ILE A 4 -10.04 -19.60 19.92
N TRP A 5 -10.63 -20.37 19.02
CA TRP A 5 -10.88 -19.95 17.65
C TRP A 5 -12.29 -19.37 17.51
N VAL A 6 -12.38 -18.28 16.76
CA VAL A 6 -13.64 -17.73 16.27
C VAL A 6 -13.57 -17.80 14.75
N ASP A 7 -14.30 -18.75 14.18
CA ASP A 7 -14.32 -18.98 12.73
C ASP A 7 -15.36 -18.11 12.02
N ASN A 8 -15.27 -18.05 10.69
CA ASN A 8 -16.21 -17.35 9.80
C ASN A 8 -16.39 -15.86 10.12
N LEU A 9 -15.31 -15.21 10.58
CA LEU A 9 -15.27 -13.77 10.74
C LEU A 9 -15.21 -13.10 9.36
N GLU A 10 -16.20 -12.27 9.07
CA GLU A 10 -16.23 -11.45 7.86
C GLU A 10 -15.73 -10.05 8.17
N ILE A 11 -14.68 -9.63 7.47
CA ILE A 11 -14.15 -8.27 7.57
C ILE A 11 -14.94 -7.39 6.59
N GLU A 12 -15.73 -6.47 7.14
CA GLU A 12 -16.51 -5.53 6.34
C GLU A 12 -15.60 -4.76 5.36
N SER A 13 -16.09 -4.47 4.15
CA SER A 13 -15.41 -3.63 3.14
C SER A 13 -14.05 -4.14 2.64
N MET A 14 -13.71 -5.42 2.84
CA MET A 14 -12.41 -5.97 2.42
C MET A 14 -12.13 -5.82 0.92
N ASP A 15 -13.16 -5.97 0.08
CA ASP A 15 -13.04 -5.75 -1.38
C ASP A 15 -12.65 -4.30 -1.71
N THR A 16 -13.22 -3.33 -0.99
CA THR A 16 -12.87 -1.91 -1.16
C THR A 16 -11.46 -1.64 -0.66
N ILE A 17 -11.05 -2.26 0.45
CA ILE A 17 -9.70 -2.08 1.03
C ILE A 17 -8.63 -2.64 0.10
N ASN A 18 -8.88 -3.80 -0.51
CA ASN A 18 -7.93 -4.46 -1.43
C ASN A 18 -7.87 -3.80 -2.82
N ASP A 19 -8.81 -2.94 -3.17
CA ASP A 19 -8.77 -2.12 -4.38
C ASP A 19 -8.16 -0.74 -4.08
N ALA A 20 -6.89 -0.56 -4.43
CA ALA A 20 -6.15 0.67 -4.18
C ALA A 20 -6.79 1.94 -4.80
N VAL A 21 -7.57 1.80 -5.88
CA VAL A 21 -8.30 2.94 -6.48
C VAL A 21 -9.53 3.24 -5.65
N GLN A 22 -10.33 2.22 -5.36
CA GLN A 22 -11.57 2.40 -4.61
C GLN A 22 -11.31 2.82 -3.17
N SER A 23 -10.30 2.26 -2.49
CA SER A 23 -9.93 2.64 -1.13
C SER A 23 -9.47 4.11 -1.04
N GLY A 24 -8.88 4.63 -2.12
CA GLY A 24 -8.21 5.93 -2.17
C GLY A 24 -6.71 5.86 -1.85
N GLU A 25 -6.20 4.67 -1.52
CA GLU A 25 -4.79 4.41 -1.25
C GLU A 25 -3.90 4.87 -2.40
N ARG A 26 -4.25 4.56 -3.66
CA ARG A 26 -3.42 4.91 -4.82
C ARG A 26 -3.24 6.42 -4.96
N ALA A 27 -4.30 7.20 -4.75
CA ALA A 27 -4.20 8.66 -4.85
C ALA A 27 -3.23 9.22 -3.80
N LEU A 28 -3.33 8.71 -2.57
CA LEU A 28 -2.45 9.10 -1.47
C LEU A 28 -1.00 8.66 -1.74
N MET A 29 -0.80 7.40 -2.14
CA MET A 29 0.51 6.83 -2.46
C MET A 29 1.25 7.65 -3.51
N LEU A 30 0.58 8.07 -4.59
CA LEU A 30 1.20 8.86 -5.67
C LEU A 30 1.65 10.24 -5.17
N ALA A 31 0.80 10.90 -4.38
CA ALA A 31 1.10 12.23 -3.84
C ALA A 31 2.23 12.17 -2.81
N GLU A 32 2.16 11.22 -1.87
CA GLU A 32 3.19 11.03 -0.84
C GLU A 32 4.52 10.56 -1.42
N PHE A 33 4.50 9.71 -2.46
CA PHE A 33 5.72 9.24 -3.11
C PHE A 33 6.52 10.40 -3.71
N LYS A 34 5.89 11.29 -4.48
CA LYS A 34 6.59 12.48 -5.04
C LYS A 34 7.19 13.33 -3.93
N LEU A 35 6.40 13.66 -2.90
CA LEU A 35 6.83 14.52 -1.80
C LEU A 35 8.00 13.88 -1.02
N SER A 36 7.83 12.64 -0.59
CA SER A 36 8.82 11.91 0.21
C SER A 36 10.11 11.67 -0.56
N LEU A 37 10.01 11.25 -1.83
CA LEU A 37 11.18 10.99 -2.66
C LEU A 37 11.95 12.27 -2.93
N ASN A 38 11.28 13.38 -3.26
CA ASN A 38 11.95 14.65 -3.48
C ASN A 38 12.64 15.16 -2.22
N SER A 39 11.99 15.05 -1.05
CA SER A 39 12.61 15.39 0.23
C SER A 39 13.87 14.56 0.47
N TYR A 40 13.76 13.24 0.34
CA TYR A 40 14.89 12.31 0.51
C TYR A 40 16.06 12.64 -0.43
N LEU A 41 15.78 12.78 -1.74
CA LEU A 41 16.81 13.06 -2.74
C LEU A 41 17.50 14.42 -2.52
N SER A 42 16.79 15.40 -1.96
CA SER A 42 17.36 16.73 -1.68
C SER A 42 18.41 16.71 -0.55
N GLU A 43 18.31 15.74 0.36
CA GLU A 43 19.18 15.60 1.54
C GLU A 43 20.39 14.69 1.29
N LEU A 44 20.42 13.96 0.17
CA LEU A 44 21.52 13.06 -0.15
C LEU A 44 22.84 13.81 -0.38
N ALA A 45 23.86 13.47 0.42
CA ALA A 45 25.20 14.04 0.29
C ALA A 45 25.84 13.75 -1.08
N ALA A 46 25.59 12.57 -1.64
CA ALA A 46 26.13 12.14 -2.93
C ALA A 46 25.04 11.45 -3.75
N SER A 47 24.53 12.17 -4.75
CA SER A 47 23.62 11.67 -5.77
C SER A 47 23.59 12.67 -6.92
N PRO A 48 23.43 12.24 -8.18
CA PRO A 48 23.19 13.15 -9.30
C PRO A 48 21.72 13.62 -9.39
N PHE A 49 20.79 12.97 -8.68
CA PHE A 49 19.36 13.26 -8.74
C PHE A 49 18.89 14.08 -7.54
N ARG A 50 18.04 15.09 -7.78
CA ARG A 50 17.46 15.94 -6.72
C ARG A 50 15.93 15.95 -6.73
N SER A 51 15.31 15.21 -7.65
CA SER A 51 13.85 15.12 -7.76
C SER A 51 13.42 13.90 -8.59
N LEU A 52 12.15 13.51 -8.42
CA LEU A 52 11.45 12.55 -9.26
C LEU A 52 11.49 12.95 -10.74
N LYS A 53 11.35 14.24 -11.04
CA LYS A 53 11.49 14.77 -12.40
C LYS A 53 12.85 14.42 -13.02
N ASN A 54 13.95 14.54 -12.26
CA ASN A 54 15.27 14.18 -12.79
C ASN A 54 15.37 12.69 -13.13
N ILE A 55 14.75 11.82 -12.32
CA ILE A 55 14.70 10.38 -12.58
C ILE A 55 13.91 10.09 -13.86
N ILE A 56 12.74 10.73 -14.03
CA ILE A 56 11.92 10.57 -15.24
C ILE A 56 12.69 11.00 -16.49
N GLU A 57 13.37 12.14 -16.44
CA GLU A 57 14.20 12.64 -17.54
C GLU A 57 15.39 11.72 -17.84
N PHE A 58 16.01 11.14 -16.81
CA PHE A 58 17.06 10.15 -16.96
C PHE A 58 16.54 8.92 -17.69
N ASN A 59 15.43 8.34 -17.23
CA ASN A 59 14.83 7.16 -17.85
C ASN A 59 14.49 7.40 -19.34
N ASN A 60 14.01 8.60 -19.67
CA ASN A 60 13.73 8.97 -21.07
C ASN A 60 14.99 9.08 -21.94
N ARG A 61 16.15 9.41 -21.35
CA ARG A 61 17.45 9.47 -22.05
C ARG A 61 18.15 8.11 -22.13
N HIS A 62 17.75 7.15 -21.29
CA HIS A 62 18.34 5.82 -21.18
C HIS A 62 17.26 4.71 -21.33
N PRO A 63 16.48 4.71 -22.43
CA PRO A 63 15.30 3.84 -22.53
C PRO A 63 15.65 2.35 -22.65
N LEU A 64 16.84 2.00 -23.14
CA LEU A 64 17.28 0.61 -23.25
C LEU A 64 17.71 0.07 -21.88
N GLU A 65 18.50 0.84 -21.14
CA GLU A 65 18.99 0.48 -19.81
C GLU A 65 17.85 0.38 -18.80
N GLU A 66 16.89 1.31 -18.86
CA GLU A 66 15.72 1.34 -17.98
C GLU A 66 14.53 0.50 -18.50
N ARG A 67 14.71 -0.23 -19.60
CA ARG A 67 13.70 -1.15 -20.20
C ARG A 67 12.33 -0.50 -20.38
N MET A 68 12.36 0.72 -20.93
CA MET A 68 11.17 1.57 -21.07
C MET A 68 10.10 0.97 -21.98
N ASP A 69 10.48 0.15 -22.96
CA ASP A 69 9.54 -0.55 -23.84
C ASP A 69 8.79 -1.70 -23.13
N GLU A 70 9.38 -2.29 -22.09
CA GLU A 70 8.81 -3.44 -21.38
C GLU A 70 7.94 -3.02 -20.19
N PHE A 71 8.41 -2.04 -19.40
CA PHE A 71 7.74 -1.65 -18.15
C PHE A 71 7.22 -0.22 -18.14
N GLY A 72 7.86 0.67 -18.90
CA GLY A 72 7.59 2.10 -18.85
C GLY A 72 7.77 2.70 -17.46
N GLN A 73 7.12 3.84 -17.22
CA GLN A 73 7.22 4.57 -15.94
C GLN A 73 5.92 5.29 -15.53
N SER A 74 4.77 4.67 -15.81
CA SER A 74 3.45 5.31 -15.65
C SER A 74 3.18 5.80 -14.23
N TYR A 75 3.65 5.09 -13.20
CA TYR A 75 3.49 5.53 -11.81
C TYR A 75 4.39 6.72 -11.47
N LEU A 76 5.61 6.80 -12.02
CA LEU A 76 6.48 7.97 -11.83
C LEU A 76 5.84 9.23 -12.44
N LEU A 77 5.28 9.10 -13.65
CA LEU A 77 4.58 10.18 -14.34
C LEU A 77 3.32 10.63 -13.58
N GLN A 78 2.51 9.68 -13.11
CA GLN A 78 1.32 9.99 -12.31
C GLN A 78 1.68 10.67 -10.99
N SER A 79 2.70 10.17 -10.28
CA SER A 79 3.20 10.79 -9.06
C SER A 79 3.71 12.22 -9.31
N GLU A 80 4.51 12.43 -10.35
CA GLU A 80 5.03 13.76 -10.72
C GLU A 80 3.91 14.74 -11.07
N ALA A 81 2.80 14.27 -11.63
CA ALA A 81 1.63 15.08 -11.94
C ALA A 81 0.79 15.48 -10.71
N THR A 82 1.08 14.96 -9.52
CA THR A 82 0.37 15.35 -8.29
C THR A 82 0.81 16.72 -7.77
N ASP A 83 -0.12 17.40 -7.10
CA ASP A 83 0.10 18.68 -6.40
C ASP A 83 0.41 18.48 -4.89
N GLY A 84 0.67 17.24 -4.46
CA GLY A 84 0.89 16.88 -3.05
C GLY A 84 -0.42 16.65 -2.27
N ILE A 85 -0.40 16.87 -0.96
CA ILE A 85 -1.54 16.57 -0.07
C ILE A 85 -2.57 17.71 -0.08
N GLY A 86 -3.58 17.57 -0.94
CA GLY A 86 -4.70 18.48 -1.08
C GLY A 86 -6.00 17.98 -0.44
N PRO A 87 -7.15 18.60 -0.78
CA PRO A 87 -8.47 18.18 -0.30
C PRO A 87 -8.82 16.73 -0.69
N THR A 88 -8.41 16.28 -1.87
CA THR A 88 -8.66 14.92 -2.37
C THR A 88 -7.92 13.89 -1.52
N GLU A 89 -6.64 14.11 -1.26
CA GLU A 89 -5.76 13.23 -0.48
C GLU A 89 -6.21 13.21 0.99
N LYS A 90 -6.58 14.37 1.55
CA LYS A 90 -7.16 14.44 2.92
C LYS A 90 -8.46 13.64 3.04
N LYS A 91 -9.30 13.67 2.00
CA LYS A 91 -10.52 12.85 1.94
C LYS A 91 -10.18 11.36 1.84
N ALA A 92 -9.15 11.01 1.07
CA ALA A 92 -8.65 9.63 0.98
C ALA A 92 -8.12 9.14 2.34
N ILE A 93 -7.28 9.92 3.03
CA ILE A 93 -6.78 9.62 4.39
C ILE A 93 -7.97 9.34 5.33
N ALA A 94 -8.95 10.25 5.40
CA ALA A 94 -10.11 10.08 6.26
C ALA A 94 -10.95 8.84 5.90
N LYS A 95 -11.05 8.50 4.61
CA LYS A 95 -11.73 7.29 4.15
C LYS A 95 -10.97 6.03 4.59
N LEU A 96 -9.64 6.00 4.40
CA LEU A 96 -8.79 4.88 4.77
C LEU A 96 -8.82 4.62 6.28
N SER A 97 -8.67 5.65 7.11
CA SER A 97 -8.77 5.51 8.57
C SER A 97 -10.13 4.94 8.99
N LYS A 98 -11.21 5.41 8.36
CA LYS A 98 -12.57 4.94 8.63
C LYS A 98 -12.80 3.49 8.17
N LEU A 99 -12.20 3.07 7.06
CA LEU A 99 -12.23 1.69 6.61
C LEU A 99 -11.54 0.79 7.64
N CYS A 100 -10.36 1.17 8.13
CA CYS A 100 -9.63 0.40 9.14
C CYS A 100 -10.39 0.29 10.47
N GLU A 101 -10.92 1.40 10.99
CA GLU A 101 -11.70 1.44 12.25
C GLU A 101 -12.94 0.52 12.18
N ARG A 102 -13.68 0.60 11.07
CA ARG A 102 -14.92 -0.18 10.88
C ARG A 102 -14.67 -1.66 10.61
N SER A 103 -13.47 -2.00 10.17
CA SER A 103 -13.10 -3.35 9.75
C SER A 103 -12.33 -4.05 10.88
N LEU A 104 -11.00 -3.91 10.91
CA LEU A 104 -10.15 -4.65 11.84
C LEU A 104 -10.41 -4.27 13.31
N GLU A 105 -10.44 -2.98 13.62
CA GLU A 105 -10.54 -2.56 15.03
C GLU A 105 -11.89 -2.93 15.65
N LYS A 106 -12.96 -2.79 14.88
CA LYS A 106 -14.31 -3.19 15.28
C LYS A 106 -14.36 -4.69 15.59
N ILE A 107 -13.87 -5.55 14.68
CA ILE A 107 -13.99 -7.01 14.85
C ILE A 107 -13.12 -7.50 16.01
N MET A 108 -11.90 -6.96 16.15
CA MET A 108 -11.02 -7.22 17.29
C MET A 108 -11.69 -6.88 18.62
N ARG A 109 -12.35 -5.71 18.71
CA ARG A 109 -13.04 -5.26 19.93
C ARG A 109 -14.32 -6.06 20.24
N VAL A 110 -15.16 -6.32 19.23
CA VAL A 110 -16.45 -7.01 19.42
C VAL A 110 -16.23 -8.46 19.86
N HIS A 111 -15.27 -9.14 19.25
CA HIS A 111 -14.98 -10.54 19.55
C HIS A 111 -13.87 -10.72 20.60
N LYS A 112 -13.30 -9.62 21.11
CA LYS A 112 -12.18 -9.61 22.08
C LYS A 112 -11.01 -10.47 21.61
N LEU A 113 -10.62 -10.31 20.34
CA LEU A 113 -9.57 -11.09 19.71
C LEU A 113 -8.20 -10.51 20.06
N GLU A 114 -7.22 -11.38 20.28
CA GLU A 114 -5.81 -10.97 20.38
C GLU A 114 -5.09 -10.97 19.03
N ALA A 115 -5.59 -11.70 18.03
CA ALA A 115 -5.02 -11.77 16.70
C ALA A 115 -6.07 -12.20 15.65
N ILE A 116 -5.78 -11.90 14.38
CA ILE A 116 -6.48 -12.47 13.22
C ILE A 116 -5.48 -13.27 12.40
N VAL A 117 -5.92 -14.42 11.90
CA VAL A 117 -5.16 -15.26 10.99
C VAL A 117 -5.84 -15.23 9.63
N ALA A 118 -5.07 -14.95 8.58
CA ALA A 118 -5.57 -14.90 7.21
C ALA A 118 -4.62 -15.68 6.28
N PRO A 119 -5.14 -16.41 5.28
CA PRO A 119 -4.31 -17.20 4.38
C PRO A 119 -3.52 -16.33 3.41
N GLY A 120 -2.21 -16.60 3.31
CA GLY A 120 -1.32 -15.92 2.37
C GLY A 120 -1.30 -14.40 2.58
N ALA A 121 -1.57 -13.66 1.51
CA ALA A 121 -1.57 -12.20 1.53
C ALA A 121 -2.97 -11.59 1.70
N SER A 122 -4.03 -12.35 2.00
CA SER A 122 -5.41 -11.83 1.88
C SER A 122 -5.74 -10.63 2.77
N ALA A 123 -4.98 -10.39 3.85
CA ALA A 123 -5.14 -9.25 4.76
C ALA A 123 -4.11 -8.11 4.56
N HIS A 124 -3.22 -8.19 3.56
CA HIS A 124 -2.05 -7.30 3.49
C HIS A 124 -2.42 -5.82 3.39
N SER A 125 -3.36 -5.42 2.52
CA SER A 125 -3.74 -4.01 2.33
C SER A 125 -4.33 -3.41 3.60
N LEU A 126 -5.24 -4.14 4.28
CA LEU A 126 -5.81 -3.71 5.55
C LEU A 126 -4.73 -3.46 6.61
N LEU A 127 -3.77 -4.38 6.71
CA LEU A 127 -2.67 -4.28 7.68
C LEU A 127 -1.72 -3.13 7.33
N ALA A 128 -1.37 -2.96 6.06
CA ALA A 128 -0.48 -1.91 5.59
C ALA A 128 -1.10 -0.51 5.75
N ILE A 129 -2.35 -0.32 5.29
CA ILE A 129 -3.08 0.96 5.39
C ILE A 129 -3.28 1.35 6.85
N GLY A 130 -3.64 0.39 7.71
CA GLY A 130 -3.84 0.65 9.13
C GLY A 130 -2.55 0.74 9.95
N GLY A 131 -1.39 0.44 9.38
CA GLY A 131 -0.12 0.40 10.11
C GLY A 131 -0.11 -0.68 11.20
N TYR A 132 -0.84 -1.77 11.01
CA TYR A 132 -1.00 -2.83 12.00
C TYR A 132 0.16 -3.84 11.93
N PRO A 133 0.61 -4.38 13.09
CA PRO A 133 1.67 -5.39 13.10
C PRO A 133 1.20 -6.69 12.43
N ALA A 134 2.09 -7.31 11.66
CA ALA A 134 1.82 -8.55 10.94
C ALA A 134 3.05 -9.49 10.98
N ILE A 135 2.80 -10.79 11.02
CA ILE A 135 3.84 -11.83 10.86
C ILE A 135 3.30 -12.91 9.92
N THR A 136 4.15 -13.39 9.02
CA THR A 136 3.85 -14.56 8.18
C THR A 136 4.62 -15.77 8.68
N VAL A 137 3.94 -16.91 8.75
CA VAL A 137 4.52 -18.20 9.15
C VAL A 137 4.17 -19.22 8.06
N PRO A 138 5.13 -20.03 7.58
CA PRO A 138 4.84 -21.08 6.62
C PRO A 138 3.76 -22.04 7.15
N ALA A 139 2.61 -22.07 6.47
CA ALA A 139 1.46 -22.89 6.84
C ALA A 139 1.34 -24.18 6.00
N GLY A 140 2.29 -24.42 5.10
CA GLY A 140 2.32 -25.55 4.16
C GLY A 140 2.55 -25.10 2.72
N ALA A 141 2.45 -26.03 1.78
CA ALA A 141 2.47 -25.77 0.35
C ALA A 141 1.10 -26.13 -0.25
N ALA A 142 0.64 -25.34 -1.21
CA ALA A 142 -0.52 -25.74 -2.01
C ALA A 142 -0.13 -26.97 -2.84
N VAL A 143 -0.90 -28.06 -2.71
CA VAL A 143 -0.80 -29.18 -3.64
C VAL A 143 -1.67 -28.81 -4.83
N GLU A 144 -1.06 -28.35 -5.92
CA GLU A 144 -1.78 -28.23 -7.19
C GLU A 144 -2.20 -29.64 -7.61
N ALA A 145 -3.52 -29.86 -7.73
CA ALA A 145 -4.02 -31.06 -8.37
C ALA A 145 -3.63 -30.98 -9.85
N ILE A 146 -2.78 -31.92 -10.28
CA ILE A 146 -2.39 -32.13 -11.68
C ILE A 146 -3.61 -32.58 -12.49
#